data_AF-A0A3D2R6K8-F1
#
_entry.id   AF-A0A3D2R6K8-F1
#
_cell.length_a   1.000
_cell.length_b   1.000
_cell.length_c   1.000
_cell.angle_alpha   90.00
_cell.angle_beta   90.00
_cell.angle_gamma   90.00
#
_symmetry.space_group_name_H-M   'P 1'
#
loop_
_entity.id
_entity.type
_entity.pdbx_description
1 polymer ?
#
loop_
_entity_poly.entity_id
_entity_poly.type
_entity_poly.pdbx_seq_one_letter_code
_entity_poly.pdbx_strand_id
1 'polypeptide(L)' 'QKFIEHTYQKVRELNSLRQEQNANFLIEIDGGVTSDNALALKEAGADVLVAGSFVFNAEDPLATVAHLKKITQ' A
#
# COMPACT_ATOMS: atom_id res chain seq x y z
N GLN A 1 -8.18 -0.69 -11.69
CA GLN A 1 -7.12 -1.74 -11.77
C GLN A 1 -7.39 -2.80 -10.72
N LYS A 2 -7.08 -4.07 -10.97
CA LYS A 2 -7.24 -5.15 -9.99
C LYS A 2 -5.93 -5.37 -9.23
N PHE A 3 -6.02 -5.61 -7.92
CA PHE A 3 -4.88 -5.97 -7.10
C PHE A 3 -4.38 -7.38 -7.43
N ILE A 4 -3.07 -7.62 -7.27
CA ILE A 4 -2.43 -8.92 -7.49
C ILE A 4 -1.96 -9.43 -6.13
N GLU A 5 -2.53 -10.52 -5.62
CA GLU A 5 -2.24 -11.06 -4.29
C GLU A 5 -0.75 -11.37 -4.06
N HIS A 6 -0.05 -11.84 -5.09
CA HIS A 6 1.39 -12.12 -5.02
C HIS A 6 2.25 -10.86 -4.74
N THR A 7 1.69 -9.66 -4.86
CA THR A 7 2.35 -8.41 -4.46
C THR A 7 2.76 -8.45 -2.98
N TYR A 8 1.96 -9.01 -2.07
CA TYR A 8 2.34 -9.10 -0.66
C TYR A 8 3.66 -9.84 -0.46
N GLN A 9 3.88 -10.93 -1.19
CA GLN A 9 5.11 -11.70 -1.10
C GLN A 9 6.31 -10.86 -1.58
N LYS A 10 6.17 -10.20 -2.72
CA LYS A 10 7.22 -9.32 -3.28
C LYS A 10 7.60 -8.18 -2.34
N VAL A 11 6.61 -7.59 -1.66
CA VAL A 11 6.86 -6.51 -0.69
C VAL A 11 7.66 -7.03 0.50
N ARG A 12 7.29 -8.21 1.05
CA ARG A 12 8.05 -8.82 2.15
C ARG A 12 9.49 -9.13 1.74
N GLU A 13 9.68 -9.74 0.57
CA GLU A 13 11.01 -10.05 0.02
C GLU A 13 11.86 -8.79 -0.16
N LEU A 14 11.29 -7.73 -0.73
CA LEU A 14 11.99 -6.45 -0.91
C LEU A 14 12.32 -5.77 0.42
N ASN A 15 11.42 -5.83 1.40
CA ASN A 15 11.67 -5.29 2.74
C ASN A 15 12.79 -6.05 3.46
N SER A 16 12.83 -7.39 3.35
CA SER A 16 13.94 -8.19 3.87
C SER A 16 15.26 -7.81 3.20
N LEU A 17 15.30 -7.71 1.87
CA LEU A 17 16.50 -7.28 1.13
C LEU A 17 16.95 -5.88 1.55
N ARG A 18 16.02 -4.95 1.76
CA ARG A 18 16.33 -3.60 2.26
C ARG A 18 17.07 -3.66 3.59
N GLN A 19 16.59 -4.48 4.52
CA GLN A 19 17.19 -4.65 5.84
C GLN A 19 18.55 -5.34 5.78
N GLU A 20 18.67 -6.43 5.02
CA GLU A 20 19.91 -7.19 4.86
C GLU A 20 21.04 -6.35 4.26
N GLN A 21 20.71 -5.48 3.30
CA GLN A 21 21.69 -4.63 2.62
C GLN A 21 21.92 -3.29 3.33
N ASN A 22 21.22 -3.03 4.45
CA ASN A 22 21.19 -1.72 5.10
C ASN A 22 20.93 -0.57 4.10
N ALA A 23 20.03 -0.81 3.16
CA ALA A 23 19.73 0.11 2.07
C ALA A 23 18.67 1.13 2.48
N ASN A 24 18.76 2.35 1.93
CA ASN A 24 17.83 3.43 2.23
C ASN A 24 16.94 3.73 1.01
N PHE A 25 15.75 3.14 0.99
CA PHE A 25 14.71 3.42 -0.01
C PHE A 25 13.31 3.17 0.56
N LEU A 26 12.31 3.78 -0.08
CA LEU A 26 10.90 3.54 0.20
C LEU A 26 10.33 2.46 -0.72
N ILE A 27 9.41 1.65 -0.22
CA ILE A 27 8.64 0.67 -0.98
C ILE A 27 7.26 1.26 -1.26
N GLU A 28 7.00 1.60 -2.52
CA GLU A 28 5.71 2.12 -2.99
C GLU A 28 4.88 1.05 -3.69
N ILE A 29 3.57 1.04 -3.42
CA ILE A 29 2.60 0.19 -4.13
C ILE A 29 1.65 1.08 -4.94
N ASP A 30 1.75 0.99 -6.26
CA ASP A 30 0.82 1.58 -7.21
C ASP A 30 0.04 0.50 -7.96
N GLY A 31 -1.27 0.51 -7.77
CA GLY A 31 -2.19 -0.39 -8.45
C GLY A 31 -3.09 -1.18 -7.52
N GLY A 32 -4.40 -0.89 -7.58
CA GLY A 32 -5.42 -1.69 -6.90
C GLY A 32 -5.43 -1.56 -5.36
N VAL A 33 -4.85 -0.50 -4.80
CA VAL A 33 -4.93 -0.23 -3.36
C VAL A 33 -6.34 0.23 -2.98
N THR A 34 -6.91 -0.39 -1.95
CA THR A 34 -8.23 -0.10 -1.36
C THR A 34 -8.14 -0.20 0.17
N SER A 35 -9.24 0.07 0.88
CA SER A 35 -9.33 -0.16 2.33
C SER A 35 -9.06 -1.62 2.73
N ASP A 36 -9.34 -2.57 1.84
CA ASP A 36 -9.31 -4.00 2.15
C ASP A 36 -7.89 -4.56 2.18
N ASN A 37 -6.96 -3.95 1.45
CA ASN A 37 -5.57 -4.39 1.35
C ASN A 37 -4.55 -3.41 1.94
N ALA A 38 -4.93 -2.16 2.21
CA ALA A 38 -3.99 -1.12 2.64
C ALA A 38 -3.23 -1.49 3.93
N LEU A 39 -3.92 -2.06 4.93
CA LEU A 39 -3.27 -2.49 6.17
C LEU A 39 -2.30 -3.65 5.93
N ALA A 40 -2.72 -4.67 5.18
CA ALA A 40 -1.88 -5.83 4.87
C ALA A 40 -0.64 -5.45 4.04
N LEU A 41 -0.75 -4.45 3.16
CA LEU A 41 0.38 -3.90 2.40
C LEU A 41 1.38 -3.18 3.32
N LYS A 42 0.90 -2.36 4.25
CA LYS A 42 1.74 -1.72 5.28
C LYS A 42 2.46 -2.78 6.13
N GLU A 43 1.73 -3.78 6.61
CA GLU A 43 2.31 -4.89 7.40
C GLU A 43 3.31 -5.74 6.62
N ALA A 44 3.16 -5.83 5.29
CA ALA A 44 4.14 -6.49 4.43
C ALA A 44 5.45 -5.70 4.31
N GLY A 45 5.45 -4.39 4.60
CA GLY A 45 6.62 -3.52 4.55
C GLY A 45 6.53 -2.40 3.52
N ALA A 46 5.35 -2.12 2.95
CA ALA A 46 5.16 -0.94 2.10
C ALA A 46 5.18 0.35 2.93
N ASP A 47 5.91 1.35 2.46
CA ASP A 47 6.00 2.66 3.10
C ASP A 47 5.02 3.67 2.46
N VAL A 48 4.73 3.50 1.17
CA VAL A 48 3.88 4.40 0.39
C VAL A 48 2.80 3.59 -0.34
N LEU A 49 1.56 4.08 -0.28
CA LEU A 49 0.40 3.46 -0.91
C LEU A 49 -0.26 4.46 -1.86
N VAL A 50 -0.39 4.10 -3.13
CA VAL A 50 -1.05 4.92 -4.15
C VAL A 50 -2.45 4.39 -4.43
N ALA A 51 -3.45 5.11 -3.91
CA ALA A 51 -4.87 4.79 -4.08
C ALA A 51 -5.52 5.74 -5.09
N GLY A 52 -5.37 5.46 -6.38
CA GLY A 52 -5.95 6.26 -7.47
C GLY A 52 -7.46 6.04 -7.63
N SER A 53 -7.86 5.04 -8.44
CA SER A 53 -9.28 4.82 -8.77
C SER A 53 -10.18 4.58 -7.56
N PHE A 54 -9.64 4.05 -6.45
CA PHE A 54 -10.40 3.85 -5.22
C PHE A 54 -10.84 5.18 -4.58
N VAL A 55 -9.99 6.21 -4.64
CA VAL A 55 -10.31 7.55 -4.11
C VAL A 55 -11.12 8.35 -5.13
N PHE A 56 -10.69 8.41 -6.39
CA PHE A 56 -11.32 9.28 -7.39
C PHE A 56 -12.71 8.83 -7.83
N ASN A 57 -13.06 7.54 -7.68
CA ASN A 57 -14.39 7.03 -7.99
C ASN A 57 -15.29 6.91 -6.74
N ALA A 58 -14.81 7.30 -5.56
CA ALA A 58 -15.63 7.30 -4.35
C ALA A 58 -16.68 8.40 -4.40
N GLU A 59 -17.82 8.17 -3.73
CA GLU A 59 -18.86 9.18 -3.54
C GLU A 59 -18.34 10.40 -2.76
N ASP A 60 -17.48 10.15 -1.75
CA ASP A 60 -16.78 11.18 -0.99
C ASP A 60 -15.27 10.88 -0.94
N PRO A 61 -14.47 11.43 -1.88
CA PRO A 61 -13.02 11.23 -1.93
C PRO A 61 -12.29 11.69 -0.67
N LEU A 62 -12.77 12.74 0.01
CA LEU A 62 -12.14 13.25 1.23
C LEU A 62 -12.34 12.27 2.40
N ALA A 63 -13.56 11.75 2.55
CA ALA A 63 -13.85 10.71 3.53
C ALA A 63 -13.05 9.42 3.26
N THR A 64 -12.92 9.01 1.99
CA THR A 64 -12.12 7.83 1.61
C THR A 64 -10.64 8.01 1.96
N VAL A 65 -10.05 9.18 1.68
CA VAL A 65 -8.66 9.48 2.07
C VAL A 65 -8.50 9.48 3.59
N ALA A 66 -9.44 10.08 4.33
CA ALA A 66 -9.41 10.09 5.79
C ALA A 66 -9.51 8.67 6.38
N HIS A 67 -10.36 7.83 5.80
CA HIS A 67 -10.50 6.42 6.19
C HIS A 67 -9.21 5.63 5.94
N LEU A 68 -8.61 5.75 4.75
CA LEU A 68 -7.34 5.11 4.42
C LEU A 68 -6.23 5.53 5.40
N LYS A 69 -6.11 6.82 5.70
CA LYS A 69 -5.14 7.31 6.69
C LYS A 69 -5.37 6.71 8.07
N LYS A 70 -6.63 6.61 8.51
CA LYS A 70 -6.98 6.07 9.83
C LYS A 70 -6.56 4.60 9.99
N ILE A 71 -6.67 3.79 8.93
CA ILE A 71 -6.33 2.36 9.00
C ILE A 71 -4.84 2.07 8.76
N THR A 72 -4.08 3.02 8.19
CA THR A 72 -2.65 2.85 7.87
C THR A 72 -1.71 3.74 8.66
N GLN A 73 -2.17 4.53 9.62
CA GLN A 73 -1.32 5.25 10.58
C GLN A 73 -1.17 4.42 11.84
#